data_AF-A0A257ZUG4-F1
#
_entry.id   AF-A0A257ZUG4-F1
#
_cell.length_a   1.000
_cell.length_b   1.000
_cell.length_c   1.000
_cell.angle_alpha   90.00
_cell.angle_beta   90.00
_cell.angle_gamma   90.00
#
_symmetry.space_group_name_H-M   'P 1'
#
loop_
_entity.id
_entity.type
_entity.pdbx_description
1 polymer ?
#
loop_
_entity_poly.entity_id
_entity_poly.type
_entity_poly.pdbx_seq_one_letter_code
_entity_poly.pdbx_strand_id
1 'polypeptide(L)' 'MLRKCKGRRGNSKLAELVDLFVASPLVTVQLAAARLEVTPQAVEAMLKQLGGSLPRELTGRKRYRAWGVL' A
#
# COMPACT_ATOMS: atom_id res chain seq x y z
N MET A 1 8.85 -6.63 -5.32
CA MET A 1 7.82 -6.55 -4.27
C MET A 1 7.47 -7.93 -3.68
N LEU A 2 7.23 -8.96 -4.50
CA LEU A 2 6.89 -10.33 -4.05
C LEU A 2 7.92 -11.01 -3.11
N ARG A 3 9.23 -10.72 -3.25
CA ARG A 3 10.28 -11.30 -2.37
C ARG A 3 10.18 -10.86 -0.89
N LYS A 4 9.65 -9.67 -0.59
CA LYS A 4 9.48 -9.17 0.80
C LYS A 4 8.29 -9.80 1.55
N CYS A 5 7.39 -10.47 0.82
CA CYS A 5 6.20 -11.12 1.37
C CYS A 5 6.42 -12.62 1.64
N LYS A 6 7.52 -13.20 1.14
CA LYS A 6 7.84 -14.63 1.30
C LYS A 6 8.30 -14.90 2.75
N GLY A 7 7.39 -15.38 3.59
CA GLY A 7 7.67 -15.78 4.99
C GLY A 7 6.85 -15.07 6.08
N ARG A 8 5.89 -14.20 5.74
CA ARG A 8 5.05 -13.54 6.78
C ARG A 8 3.77 -14.33 7.05
N ARG A 9 3.60 -14.69 8.33
CA ARG A 9 2.48 -15.47 8.90
C ARG A 9 1.11 -14.93 8.48
N GLY A 10 0.28 -15.83 7.92
CA GLY A 10 -1.19 -15.95 7.91
C GLY A 10 -2.18 -14.78 7.93
N ASN A 11 -1.85 -13.59 8.45
CA ASN A 11 -2.81 -12.49 8.70
C ASN A 11 -2.33 -11.11 8.20
N SER A 12 -1.30 -11.06 7.35
CA SER A 12 -0.79 -9.78 6.83
C SER A 12 -1.42 -9.44 5.48
N LYS A 13 -2.26 -8.39 5.48
CA LYS A 13 -2.86 -7.77 4.28
C LYS A 13 -1.86 -7.04 3.36
N LEU A 14 -0.55 -7.22 3.62
CA LEU A 14 0.52 -6.58 2.87
C LEU A 14 0.63 -7.10 1.43
N ALA A 15 0.40 -8.39 1.21
CA ALA A 15 0.37 -8.97 -0.13
C ALA A 15 -0.81 -8.39 -0.92
N GLU A 16 -2.00 -8.34 -0.31
CA GLU A 16 -3.20 -7.76 -0.91
C GLU A 16 -3.04 -6.25 -1.21
N LEU A 17 -2.29 -5.51 -0.38
CA LEU A 17 -1.91 -4.13 -0.67
C LEU A 17 -1.01 -4.02 -1.92
N VAL A 18 -0.07 -4.96 -2.10
CA VAL A 18 0.77 -5.02 -3.30
C VAL A 18 -0.08 -5.35 -4.53
N ASP A 19 -1.01 -6.29 -4.43
CA ASP A 19 -1.91 -6.65 -5.52
C ASP A 19 -2.81 -5.47 -5.91
N LEU A 20 -3.26 -4.67 -4.93
CA LEU A 20 -4.01 -3.44 -5.17
C LEU A 20 -3.20 -2.43 -5.99
N PHE A 21 -1.90 -2.31 -5.73
CA PHE A 21 -1.00 -1.47 -6.52
C PHE A 21 -0.81 -1.98 -7.94
N VAL A 22 -0.81 -3.29 -8.16
CA VAL A 22 -0.73 -3.86 -9.51
C VAL A 22 -2.04 -3.66 -10.28
N ALA A 23 -3.19 -3.76 -9.59
CA ALA A 23 -4.50 -3.67 -10.21
C ALA A 23 -5.00 -2.23 -10.45
N SER A 24 -4.49 -1.25 -9.72
CA SER A 24 -4.97 0.14 -9.77
C SER A 24 -3.83 1.12 -10.11
N PRO A 25 -4.03 2.02 -11.10
CA PRO A 25 -3.00 3.00 -11.49
C PRO A 25 -2.75 4.06 -10.41
N LEU A 26 -3.67 4.21 -9.46
CA LEU A 26 -3.59 5.17 -8.35
C LEU A 26 -4.18 4.55 -7.10
N VAL A 27 -3.40 4.51 -6.02
CA VAL A 27 -3.85 4.00 -4.72
C VAL A 27 -3.65 5.07 -3.65
N THR A 28 -4.71 5.38 -2.91
CA THR A 28 -4.67 6.25 -1.72
C THR A 28 -4.75 5.42 -0.44
N VAL A 29 -4.33 6.00 0.69
CA VAL A 29 -4.45 5.34 2.00
C VAL A 29 -5.91 4.96 2.30
N GLN A 30 -6.84 5.88 2.01
CA GLN A 30 -8.26 5.66 2.28
C GLN A 30 -8.87 4.58 1.38
N LEU A 31 -8.49 4.55 0.09
CA LEU A 31 -8.92 3.49 -0.83
C LEU A 31 -8.43 2.12 -0.36
N ALA A 32 -7.15 2.02 -0.02
CA ALA A 32 -6.57 0.78 0.47
C ALA A 32 -7.19 0.33 1.81
N ALA A 33 -7.47 1.27 2.71
CA ALA A 33 -8.11 1.00 3.99
C ALA A 33 -9.52 0.42 3.79
N ALA A 34 -10.32 1.04 2.91
CA ALA A 34 -11.66 0.57 2.58
C ALA A 34 -11.64 -0.78 1.86
N ARG A 35 -10.69 -1.02 0.95
CA ARG A 35 -10.64 -2.25 0.14
C ARG A 35 -10.08 -3.46 0.89
N LEU A 36 -9.16 -3.22 1.82
CA LEU A 36 -8.54 -4.28 2.63
C LEU A 36 -9.23 -4.45 3.99
N GLU A 37 -10.27 -3.67 4.27
CA GLU A 37 -11.01 -3.64 5.54
C GLU A 37 -10.09 -3.47 6.76
N VAL A 38 -9.09 -2.59 6.61
CA VAL A 38 -8.11 -2.27 7.66
C VAL A 38 -8.16 -0.78 7.98
N THR A 39 -7.58 -0.40 9.12
CA THR A 39 -7.49 1.02 9.48
C THR A 39 -6.51 1.75 8.55
N PRO A 40 -6.73 3.05 8.26
CA PRO A 40 -5.77 3.87 7.51
C PRO A 40 -4.36 3.84 8.11
N GLN A 41 -4.26 3.78 9.44
CA GLN A 41 -2.98 3.67 10.14
C GLN A 41 -2.28 2.33 9.86
N ALA A 42 -3.03 1.23 9.75
CA ALA A 42 -2.48 -0.06 9.35
C ALA A 42 -1.95 -0.02 7.91
N VAL A 43 -2.67 0.63 7.00
CA VAL A 43 -2.18 0.87 5.64
C VAL A 43 -0.89 1.70 5.66
N GLU A 44 -0.84 2.81 6.40
CA GLU A 44 0.38 3.62 6.52
C GLU A 44 1.56 2.82 7.09
N ALA A 45 1.33 1.95 8.08
CA ALA A 45 2.34 1.06 8.62
C ALA A 45 2.83 0.05 7.55
N MET A 46 1.92 -0.52 6.76
CA MET A 46 2.24 -1.42 5.65
C MET A 46 3.03 -0.72 4.53
N LEU A 47 2.65 0.52 4.18
CA LEU A 47 3.39 1.36 3.23
C LEU A 47 4.79 1.67 3.79
N LYS A 48 4.93 2.08 5.05
CA LYS A 48 6.25 2.29 5.69
C LYS A 48 7.14 1.04 5.61
N GLN A 49 6.56 -0.16 5.72
CA GLN A 49 7.29 -1.43 5.56
C GLN A 49 7.71 -1.73 4.10
N LEU A 50 6.92 -1.31 3.11
CA LEU A 50 7.28 -1.38 1.70
C LEU A 50 8.46 -0.45 1.38
N GLY A 51 8.50 0.73 2.03
CA GLY A 51 9.64 1.67 2.04
C GLY A 51 10.20 1.97 0.64
N GLY A 52 11.35 1.40 0.32
CA GLY A 52 12.05 1.62 -0.96
C GLY A 52 11.49 0.88 -2.19
N SER A 53 10.45 0.07 -2.04
CA SER A 53 9.74 -0.54 -3.18
C SER A 53 8.36 0.08 -3.39
N LEU A 54 8.09 1.27 -2.85
CA LEU A 54 6.83 1.94 -3.09
C LEU A 54 6.82 2.63 -4.45
N PRO A 55 5.68 2.60 -5.16
CA PRO A 55 5.46 3.43 -6.34
C PRO A 55 5.58 4.91 -5.98
N ARG A 56 5.84 5.78 -6.97
CA ARG A 56 6.09 7.19 -6.73
C ARG A 56 4.87 7.85 -6.09
N GLU A 57 5.08 8.61 -5.02
CA GLU A 57 4.03 9.47 -4.47
C GLU A 57 3.71 10.55 -5.52
N LEU A 58 2.48 10.55 -6.03
CA LEU A 58 2.03 11.46 -7.09
C LEU A 58 1.50 12.78 -6.52
N THR A 59 1.17 12.82 -5.23
CA THR A 59 0.54 13.97 -4.58
C THR A 59 1.48 14.64 -3.58
N GLY A 60 1.90 15.87 -3.82
CA GLY A 60 2.80 16.65 -2.94
C GLY A 60 2.13 17.35 -1.74
N ARG A 61 0.95 16.91 -1.28
CA ARG A 61 0.18 17.59 -0.22
C ARG A 61 -0.03 16.68 1.00
N LYS A 62 0.48 17.11 2.16
CA LYS A 62 0.52 16.34 3.43
C LYS A 62 -0.79 15.66 3.88
N ARG A 63 -1.97 16.12 3.45
CA ARG A 63 -3.28 15.55 3.84
C ARG A 63 -3.80 14.44 2.91
N TYR A 64 -3.40 14.43 1.64
CA TYR A 64 -3.86 13.44 0.67
C TYR A 64 -2.65 12.86 -0.03
N ARG A 65 -2.32 11.61 0.33
CA ARG A 65 -1.24 10.85 -0.28
C ARG A 65 -1.82 9.79 -1.20
N ALA A 66 -1.37 9.82 -2.45
CA ALA A 66 -1.65 8.85 -3.47
C ALA A 66 -0.34 8.41 -4.12
N TRP A 67 -0.21 7.11 -4.36
CA TRP A 67 0.93 6.50 -5.02
C TRP A 67 0.45 5.88 -6.33
N GLY A 68 1.20 6.13 -7.40
CA GLY A 68 0.89 5.57 -8.72
C GLY A 68 2.02 4.70 -9.24
N VAL A 69 1.64 3.62 -9.90
CA VAL A 69 2.52 2.73 -10.65
C VAL A 69 2.47 3.18 -12.11
N LEU A 70 3.15 4.29 -12.42
CA LEU A 70 3.43 4.69 -13.81
C LEU A 70 4.76 4.09 -14.26
#